data_AF-A0A965N982-F1
#
_entry.id   AF-A0A965N982-F1
#
_cell.length_a   1.000
_cell.length_b   1.000
_cell.length_c   1.000
_cell.angle_alpha   90.00
_cell.angle_beta   90.00
_cell.angle_gamma   90.00
#
_symmetry.space_group_name_H-M   'P 1'
#
loop_
_entity.id
_entity.type
_entity.pdbx_description
1 polymer ?
#
loop_
_entity_poly.entity_id
_entity_poly.type
_entity_poly.pdbx_seq_one_letter_code
_entity_poly.pdbx_strand_id
1 'polypeptide(L)'
;MDPFKSGADAVFVLAGAIMVLAMHSGFAFLELGTVRKKNQVNALVKILVDFAVSTIAYFFIGYSLAYGVNFFSGAEVLAQKNGFELVKFFFLLTFAAAIPAIISGGVAERAKFNPQLIATFILVGFIYPFFEGMVWNQQYGFQAWLKALTGEEFHDFAGSIVVHAMGGWLALPAILLLGP
;
A
#
# COMPACT_ATOMS: atom_id res chain seq x y z
N MET A 1 10.67 17.18 19.43
CA MET A 1 10.34 15.97 20.22
C MET A 1 11.57 15.58 20.98
N ASP A 2 11.39 15.09 22.21
CA ASP A 2 12.45 14.41 22.95
C ASP A 2 13.04 13.27 22.10
N PRO A 3 14.39 13.19 21.93
CA PRO A 3 15.04 12.12 21.20
C PRO A 3 14.58 10.72 21.63
N PHE A 4 14.39 10.51 22.93
CA PHE A 4 13.93 9.22 23.47
C PHE A 4 12.54 8.85 22.95
N LYS A 5 11.60 9.80 23.00
CA LYS A 5 10.25 9.59 22.49
C LYS A 5 10.24 9.28 21.00
N SER A 6 11.01 10.02 20.19
CA SER A 6 11.09 9.76 18.75
C SER A 6 11.70 8.38 18.41
N GLY A 7 12.66 7.91 19.21
CA GLY A 7 13.21 6.57 19.06
C GLY A 7 12.19 5.48 19.40
N ALA A 8 11.45 5.66 20.50
CA ALA A 8 10.39 4.73 20.89
C ALA A 8 9.26 4.65 19.84
N ASP A 9 8.82 5.79 19.33
CA ASP A 9 7.80 5.87 18.28
C ASP A 9 8.28 5.18 16.99
N ALA A 10 9.55 5.39 16.60
CA ALA A 10 10.14 4.72 15.44
C ALA A 10 10.18 3.19 15.60
N VAL A 11 10.58 2.69 16.77
CA VAL A 11 10.57 1.25 17.05
C VAL A 11 9.15 0.67 16.97
N PHE A 12 8.17 1.37 17.54
CA PHE A 12 6.78 0.93 17.52
C PHE A 12 6.23 0.83 16.09
N VAL A 13 6.43 1.88 15.28
CA VAL A 13 5.98 1.89 13.89
C VAL A 13 6.73 0.86 13.04
N LEU A 14 8.04 0.67 13.28
CA LEU A 14 8.83 -0.34 12.57
C LEU A 14 8.36 -1.76 12.90
N ALA A 15 8.09 -2.05 14.17
CA ALA A 15 7.52 -3.34 14.57
C ALA A 15 6.16 -3.57 13.89
N GLY A 16 5.31 -2.53 13.84
CA GLY A 16 4.07 -2.53 13.08
C GLY A 16 4.30 -2.84 11.59
N ALA A 17 5.24 -2.17 10.95
CA ALA A 17 5.56 -2.36 9.54
C ALA A 17 6.03 -3.79 9.23
N ILE A 18 6.83 -4.38 10.12
CA ILE A 18 7.28 -5.77 9.98
C ILE A 18 6.08 -6.74 10.08
N MET A 19 5.15 -6.51 11.01
CA MET A 19 3.94 -7.33 11.12
C MET A 19 3.04 -7.19 9.89
N VAL A 20 2.90 -5.98 9.33
CA VAL A 20 2.12 -5.75 8.11
C VAL A 20 2.82 -6.37 6.90
N LEU A 21 4.15 -6.29 6.80
CA LEU A 21 4.90 -7.04 5.80
C LEU A 21 4.68 -8.55 5.94
N ALA A 22 4.58 -9.09 7.16
CA ALA A 22 4.26 -10.50 7.36
C ALA A 22 2.86 -10.87 6.83
N MET A 23 1.94 -9.91 6.72
CA MET A 23 0.64 -10.13 6.06
C MET A 23 0.80 -10.40 4.56
N HIS A 24 1.84 -9.90 3.87
CA HIS A 24 2.12 -10.26 2.47
C HIS A 24 2.44 -11.75 2.31
N SER A 25 3.17 -12.32 3.27
CA SER A 25 3.35 -13.78 3.34
C SER A 25 2.02 -14.49 3.60
N GLY A 26 1.13 -13.90 4.40
CA GLY A 26 -0.24 -14.37 4.60
C GLY A 26 -1.07 -14.37 3.32
N PHE A 27 -1.05 -13.29 2.54
CA PHE A 27 -1.67 -13.21 1.21
C PHE A 27 -1.10 -14.26 0.27
N ALA A 28 0.22 -14.47 0.29
CA ALA A 28 0.87 -15.54 -0.46
C ALA A 28 0.28 -16.89 -0.11
N PHE A 29 0.28 -17.28 1.16
CA PHE A 29 -0.23 -18.61 1.54
C PHE A 29 -1.73 -18.77 1.29
N LEU A 30 -2.52 -17.72 1.44
CA LEU A 30 -3.95 -17.75 1.10
C LEU A 30 -4.17 -17.95 -0.42
N GLU A 31 -3.45 -17.21 -1.27
CA GLU A 31 -3.57 -17.37 -2.72
C GLU A 31 -3.06 -18.75 -3.17
N LEU A 32 -1.89 -19.19 -2.69
CA LEU A 32 -1.36 -20.53 -3.00
C LEU A 32 -2.29 -21.66 -2.55
N GLY A 33 -3.01 -21.48 -1.44
CA GLY A 33 -3.96 -22.44 -0.90
C GLY A 33 -5.28 -22.51 -1.68
N THR A 34 -5.61 -21.48 -2.46
CA THR A 34 -6.87 -21.39 -3.22
C THR A 34 -6.72 -21.73 -4.70
N VAL A 35 -5.49 -21.73 -5.22
CA VAL A 35 -5.20 -22.13 -6.61
C VAL A 35 -4.87 -23.61 -6.77
N ARG A 36 -4.99 -24.14 -7.99
CA ARG A 36 -4.60 -25.51 -8.30
C ARG A 36 -3.08 -25.68 -8.19
N LYS A 37 -2.63 -26.88 -7.79
CA LYS A 37 -1.19 -27.21 -7.63
C LYS A 37 -0.31 -26.76 -8.79
N LYS A 38 -0.78 -26.92 -10.04
CA LYS A 38 -0.05 -26.50 -11.26
C LYS A 38 0.23 -25.00 -11.34
N ASN A 39 -0.53 -24.17 -10.62
CA ASN A 39 -0.47 -22.71 -10.67
C ASN A 39 0.13 -22.08 -9.40
N GLN A 40 0.48 -22.88 -8.37
CA GLN A 40 0.99 -22.36 -7.10
C GLN A 40 2.28 -21.55 -7.24
N VAL A 41 3.23 -22.02 -8.06
CA VAL A 41 4.49 -21.29 -8.30
C VAL A 41 4.21 -19.95 -8.99
N ASN A 42 3.30 -19.93 -9.96
CA ASN A 42 2.90 -18.71 -10.65
C ASN A 42 2.22 -17.71 -9.71
N ALA A 43 1.33 -18.17 -8.83
CA ALA A 43 0.71 -17.34 -7.80
C ALA A 43 1.75 -16.75 -6.82
N LEU A 44 2.72 -17.56 -6.37
CA LEU A 44 3.78 -17.10 -5.47
C LEU A 44 4.64 -16.01 -6.11
N VAL A 45 5.08 -16.24 -7.35
CA VAL A 45 5.93 -15.29 -8.08
C VAL A 45 5.18 -13.97 -8.28
N LYS A 46 3.88 -14.00 -8.58
CA LYS A 46 3.07 -12.79 -8.72
C LYS A 46 3.09 -11.94 -7.46
N ILE A 47 2.84 -12.53 -6.29
CA ILE A 47 2.79 -11.77 -5.03
C ILE A 47 4.15 -11.16 -4.69
N LEU A 48 5.24 -11.90 -4.88
CA LEU A 48 6.59 -11.40 -4.64
C LEU A 48 6.94 -10.23 -5.58
N VAL A 49 6.59 -10.36 -6.85
CA VAL A 49 6.87 -9.31 -7.84
C VAL A 49 5.95 -8.12 -7.66
N ASP A 50 4.69 -8.32 -7.26
CA ASP A 50 3.77 -7.24 -6.93
C ASP A 50 4.30 -6.40 -5.77
N PHE A 51 4.87 -7.01 -4.73
CA PHE A 51 5.53 -6.27 -3.65
C PHE A 51 6.77 -5.50 -4.15
N ALA A 52 7.59 -6.10 -5.00
CA ALA A 52 8.77 -5.44 -5.57
C ALA A 52 8.39 -4.23 -6.45
N VAL A 53 7.41 -4.40 -7.33
CA VAL A 53 6.89 -3.31 -8.19
C VAL A 53 6.23 -2.22 -7.35
N SER A 54 5.47 -2.61 -6.32
CA SER A 54 4.87 -1.67 -5.36
C SER A 54 5.93 -0.83 -4.67
N THR A 55 7.03 -1.45 -4.24
CA THR A 55 8.17 -0.76 -3.62
C THR A 55 8.75 0.30 -4.53
N ILE A 56 9.03 -0.04 -5.79
CA ILE A 56 9.58 0.90 -6.78
C ILE A 56 8.57 2.02 -7.07
N ALA A 57 7.31 1.69 -7.38
CA ALA A 57 6.29 2.66 -7.75
C ALA A 57 5.98 3.64 -6.60
N TYR A 58 5.86 3.11 -5.38
CA TYR A 58 5.58 3.92 -4.20
C TYR A 58 6.78 4.78 -3.79
N PHE A 59 8.01 4.25 -3.89
CA PHE A 59 9.22 5.00 -3.56
C PHE A 59 9.43 6.22 -4.47
N PHE A 60 9.31 6.03 -5.79
CA PHE A 60 9.63 7.08 -6.76
C PHE A 60 8.46 8.05 -7.02
N ILE A 61 7.22 7.61 -6.79
CA ILE A 61 6.02 8.37 -7.19
C ILE A 61 5.03 8.45 -6.04
N GLY A 62 4.57 7.30 -5.55
CA GLY A 62 3.40 7.24 -4.67
C GLY A 62 3.57 8.00 -3.36
N TYR A 63 4.70 7.83 -2.67
CA TYR A 63 4.94 8.49 -1.40
C TYR A 63 5.03 10.01 -1.54
N SER A 64 5.63 10.50 -2.62
CA SER A 64 5.65 11.93 -2.94
C SER A 64 4.26 12.46 -3.25
N LEU A 65 3.41 11.66 -3.91
CA LEU A 65 2.02 12.03 -4.18
C LEU A 65 1.15 12.06 -2.91
N ALA A 66 1.33 11.11 -2.00
CA ALA A 66 0.53 11.04 -0.76
C ALA A 66 1.04 12.02 0.31
N TYR A 67 2.35 12.16 0.46
CA TYR A 67 3.00 12.86 1.58
C TYR A 67 3.84 14.08 1.20
N GLY A 68 4.09 14.33 -0.09
CA GLY A 68 4.93 15.45 -0.54
C GLY A 68 6.42 15.26 -0.24
N VAL A 69 6.84 14.05 0.18
CA VAL A 69 8.22 13.73 0.56
C VAL A 69 8.87 12.89 -0.53
N ASN A 70 10.13 13.20 -0.84
CA ASN A 70 10.99 12.40 -1.71
C ASN A 70 12.28 11.98 -0.97
N PHE A 71 12.95 10.96 -1.49
CA PHE A 71 14.13 10.34 -0.86
C PHE A 71 15.46 10.76 -1.52
N PHE A 72 15.48 11.88 -2.23
CA PHE A 72 16.68 12.40 -2.89
C PHE A 72 17.48 13.38 -2.00
N SER A 73 17.16 13.43 -0.71
CA SER A 73 17.90 14.22 0.29
C SER A 73 19.09 13.45 0.87
N GLY A 74 20.04 14.18 1.46
CA GLY A 74 21.22 13.56 2.09
C GLY A 74 20.85 12.64 3.25
N ALA A 75 21.64 11.58 3.46
CA ALA A 75 21.40 10.59 4.51
C ALA A 75 21.27 11.20 5.93
N GLU A 76 22.01 12.26 6.22
CA GLU A 76 21.92 13.00 7.48
C GLU A 76 20.53 13.60 7.73
N VAL A 77 19.86 14.05 6.66
CA VAL A 77 18.50 14.60 6.73
C VAL A 77 17.49 13.47 6.95
N LEU A 78 17.64 12.36 6.22
CA LEU A 78 16.76 11.19 6.33
C LEU A 78 16.90 10.46 7.68
N ALA A 79 18.07 10.53 8.32
CA ALA A 79 18.33 9.94 9.63
C ALA A 79 17.83 10.79 10.80
N GLN A 80 17.35 12.02 10.57
CA GLN A 80 16.79 12.85 11.63
C GLN A 80 15.60 12.16 12.31
N LYS A 81 15.38 12.50 13.58
CA LYS A 81 14.33 11.89 14.43
C LYS A 81 14.41 10.35 14.45
N ASN A 82 15.63 9.80 14.52
CA ASN A 82 15.88 8.36 14.48
C ASN A 82 15.36 7.67 13.20
N GLY A 83 15.37 8.37 12.07
CA GLY A 83 14.90 7.82 10.79
C GLY A 83 13.39 7.61 10.73
N PHE A 84 12.60 8.31 11.55
CA PHE A 84 11.15 8.12 11.62
C PHE A 84 10.46 8.22 10.26
N GLU A 85 10.89 9.13 9.38
CA GLU A 85 10.29 9.27 8.03
C GLU A 85 10.57 8.04 7.15
N LEU A 86 11.75 7.42 7.26
CA LEU A 86 12.08 6.17 6.56
C LEU A 86 11.23 5.00 7.09
N VAL A 87 11.05 4.95 8.41
CA VAL A 87 10.19 3.94 9.05
C VAL A 87 8.73 4.12 8.65
N LYS A 88 8.25 5.38 8.63
CA LYS A 88 6.90 5.72 8.20
C LYS A 88 6.67 5.36 6.74
N PHE A 89 7.65 5.63 5.86
CA PHE A 89 7.61 5.16 4.48
C PHE A 89 7.47 3.65 4.38
N PHE A 90 8.31 2.91 5.11
CA PHE A 90 8.26 1.45 5.07
C PHE A 90 6.91 0.92 5.59
N PHE A 91 6.38 1.51 6.66
CA PHE A 91 5.04 1.20 7.16
C PHE A 91 3.98 1.40 6.07
N LEU A 92 3.92 2.58 5.44
CA LEU A 92 2.88 2.89 4.46
C LEU A 92 3.05 2.15 3.13
N LEU A 93 4.29 1.86 2.72
CA LEU A 93 4.58 0.98 1.61
C LEU A 93 3.91 -0.39 1.80
N THR A 94 3.96 -0.95 3.01
CA THR A 94 3.32 -2.25 3.26
C THR A 94 1.79 -2.18 3.15
N PHE A 95 1.16 -1.03 3.44
CA PHE A 95 -0.27 -0.82 3.19
C PHE A 95 -0.56 -0.67 1.70
N ALA A 96 0.25 0.13 0.99
CA ALA A 96 0.12 0.33 -0.45
C ALA A 96 0.24 -0.99 -1.23
N ALA A 97 1.22 -1.82 -0.86
CA ALA A 97 1.44 -3.13 -1.46
C ALA A 97 0.33 -4.15 -1.14
N ALA A 98 -0.56 -3.88 -0.17
CA ALA A 98 -1.71 -4.75 0.09
C ALA A 98 -2.79 -4.62 -1.00
N ILE A 99 -2.89 -3.47 -1.68
CA ILE A 99 -3.85 -3.24 -2.77
C ILE A 99 -3.71 -4.27 -3.90
N PRO A 100 -2.54 -4.41 -4.56
CA PRO A 100 -2.37 -5.41 -5.60
C PRO A 100 -2.50 -6.84 -5.07
N ALA A 101 -2.13 -7.11 -3.81
CA ALA A 101 -2.30 -8.43 -3.19
C ALA A 101 -3.79 -8.83 -3.06
N ILE A 102 -4.66 -7.89 -2.65
CA ILE A 102 -6.12 -8.10 -2.59
C ILE A 102 -6.67 -8.38 -4.00
N ILE A 103 -6.24 -7.59 -4.99
CA ILE A 103 -6.68 -7.75 -6.38
C ILE A 103 -6.23 -9.12 -6.93
N SER A 104 -4.96 -9.49 -6.72
CA SER A 104 -4.38 -10.76 -7.17
C SER A 104 -5.20 -11.96 -6.69
N GLY A 105 -5.53 -12.00 -5.40
CA GLY A 105 -6.37 -13.07 -4.83
C GLY A 105 -7.74 -13.18 -5.50
N GLY A 106 -8.34 -12.05 -5.91
CA GLY A 106 -9.61 -12.03 -6.65
C GLY A 106 -9.50 -12.57 -8.08
N VAL A 107 -8.36 -12.40 -8.74
CA VAL A 107 -8.15 -12.77 -10.16
C VAL A 107 -7.18 -13.94 -10.36
N ALA A 108 -6.93 -14.68 -9.28
CA ALA A 108 -6.02 -15.81 -9.26
C ALA A 108 -6.32 -16.80 -10.41
N GLU A 109 -5.25 -17.38 -10.97
CA GLU A 109 -5.26 -18.29 -12.14
C GLU A 109 -5.75 -17.72 -13.49
N ARG A 110 -6.38 -16.54 -13.52
CA ARG A 110 -7.01 -15.95 -14.72
C ARG A 110 -6.25 -14.75 -15.25
N ALA A 111 -5.63 -13.96 -14.38
CA ALA A 111 -4.85 -12.79 -14.79
C ALA A 111 -3.50 -13.19 -15.41
N LYS A 112 -3.14 -12.51 -16.50
CA LYS A 112 -1.78 -12.58 -17.08
C LYS A 112 -0.80 -11.79 -16.23
N PHE A 113 0.46 -12.24 -16.22
CA PHE A 113 1.52 -11.65 -15.39
C PHE A 113 1.83 -10.18 -15.74
N ASN A 114 2.19 -9.86 -16.99
CA ASN A 114 2.57 -8.50 -17.36
C ASN A 114 1.46 -7.45 -17.18
N PRO A 115 0.19 -7.71 -17.57
CA PRO A 115 -0.89 -6.78 -17.29
C PRO A 115 -1.11 -6.52 -15.79
N GLN A 116 -0.95 -7.56 -14.96
CA GLN A 116 -1.02 -7.41 -13.50
C GLN A 116 0.09 -6.50 -12.98
N LEU A 117 1.34 -6.66 -13.44
CA LEU A 117 2.44 -5.78 -13.03
C LEU A 117 2.23 -4.32 -13.42
N ILE A 118 1.73 -4.08 -14.64
CA ILE A 118 1.42 -2.72 -15.11
C ILE A 118 0.31 -2.12 -14.26
N ALA A 119 -0.74 -2.90 -13.96
CA ALA A 119 -1.80 -2.48 -13.06
C ALA A 119 -1.26 -2.15 -11.66
N THR A 120 -0.42 -3.01 -11.08
CA THR A 120 0.25 -2.77 -9.80
C THR A 120 1.03 -1.46 -9.80
N PHE A 121 1.85 -1.20 -10.83
CA PHE A 121 2.61 0.04 -10.94
C PHE A 121 1.70 1.28 -10.98
N ILE A 122 0.63 1.25 -11.79
CA ILE A 122 -0.30 2.38 -11.91
C ILE A 122 -1.08 2.60 -10.60
N LEU A 123 -1.57 1.52 -10.01
CA LEU A 123 -2.37 1.56 -8.79
C LEU A 123 -1.55 2.09 -7.61
N VAL A 124 -0.36 1.53 -7.40
CA VAL A 124 0.49 1.89 -6.24
C VAL A 124 1.29 3.17 -6.48
N GLY A 125 1.60 3.51 -7.72
CA GLY A 125 2.29 4.76 -8.06
C GLY A 125 1.38 5.99 -8.07
N PHE A 126 0.09 5.83 -8.40
CA PHE A 126 -0.79 6.98 -8.67
C PHE A 126 -2.15 6.89 -7.97
N ILE A 127 -2.90 5.82 -8.16
CA ILE A 127 -4.32 5.79 -7.76
C ILE A 127 -4.49 5.65 -6.25
N TYR A 128 -3.86 4.65 -5.64
CA TYR A 128 -3.81 4.46 -4.19
C TYR A 128 -3.22 5.66 -3.44
N PRO A 129 -1.99 6.12 -3.74
CA PRO A 129 -1.37 7.21 -2.99
C PRO A 129 -2.14 8.55 -3.10
N PHE A 130 -2.86 8.79 -4.20
CA PHE A 130 -3.76 9.94 -4.30
C PHE A 130 -4.89 9.86 -3.26
N PHE A 131 -5.55 8.70 -3.15
CA PHE A 131 -6.62 8.48 -2.18
C PHE A 131 -6.09 8.46 -0.73
N GLU A 132 -4.96 7.80 -0.51
CA GLU A 132 -4.22 7.81 0.75
C GLU A 132 -3.91 9.24 1.21
N GLY A 133 -3.35 10.08 0.33
CA GLY A 133 -3.03 11.47 0.64
C GLY A 133 -4.26 12.31 1.02
N MET A 134 -5.38 12.11 0.32
CA MET A 134 -6.65 12.79 0.65
C MET A 134 -7.14 12.42 2.05
N VAL A 135 -7.08 11.14 2.42
CA VAL A 135 -7.68 10.64 3.67
C VAL A 135 -6.72 10.77 4.86
N TRP A 136 -5.47 10.32 4.73
CA TRP A 136 -4.51 10.21 5.83
C TRP A 136 -3.51 11.36 5.93
N ASN A 137 -3.44 12.24 4.94
CA ASN A 137 -2.47 13.33 4.93
C ASN A 137 -3.06 14.71 4.62
N GLN A 138 -4.40 14.85 4.66
CA GLN A 138 -5.10 16.13 4.47
C GLN A 138 -4.76 16.82 3.12
N GLN A 139 -4.29 16.06 2.13
CA GLN A 139 -3.91 16.60 0.83
C GLN A 139 -5.14 16.94 0.00
N TYR A 140 -4.93 17.83 -0.97
CA TYR A 140 -5.91 18.17 -2.00
C TYR A 140 -7.22 18.81 -1.51
N GLY A 141 -7.28 19.22 -0.23
CA GLY A 141 -8.44 19.92 0.36
C GLY A 141 -9.68 19.04 0.57
N PHE A 142 -9.59 17.72 0.37
CA PHE A 142 -10.73 16.80 0.48
C PHE A 142 -11.37 16.81 1.87
N GLN A 143 -10.55 16.67 2.92
CA GLN A 143 -11.01 16.67 4.31
C GLN A 143 -11.65 18.02 4.70
N ALA A 144 -11.04 19.13 4.29
CA ALA A 144 -11.58 20.47 4.55
C ALA A 144 -12.93 20.69 3.84
N TRP A 145 -13.04 20.25 2.59
CA TRP A 145 -14.30 20.27 1.84
C TRP A 145 -15.38 19.41 2.52
N LEU A 146 -15.03 18.18 2.92
CA LEU A 146 -15.97 17.27 3.57
C LEU A 146 -16.47 17.85 4.89
N LYS A 147 -15.56 18.35 5.73
CA LYS A 147 -15.91 19.03 6.99
C LYS A 147 -16.82 20.22 6.78
N ALA A 148 -16.60 21.01 5.73
CA ALA A 148 -17.48 22.14 5.40
C ALA A 148 -18.88 21.68 4.97
N LEU A 149 -19.00 20.50 4.36
CA LEU A 149 -20.27 19.94 3.90
C LEU A 149 -21.05 19.19 4.99
N THR A 150 -20.37 18.39 5.81
CA THR A 150 -20.99 17.43 6.74
C THR A 150 -20.79 17.78 8.21
N GLY A 151 -19.91 18.74 8.52
CA GLY A 151 -19.50 19.10 9.88
C GLY A 151 -18.33 18.31 10.43
N GLU A 152 -17.94 17.19 9.79
CA GLU A 152 -16.91 16.26 10.30
C GLU A 152 -15.94 15.82 9.20
N GLU A 153 -14.74 15.43 9.62
CA GLU A 153 -13.72 14.84 8.73
C GLU A 153 -13.98 13.35 8.52
N PHE A 154 -13.48 12.80 7.42
CA PHE A 154 -13.53 11.37 7.17
C PHE A 154 -12.44 10.68 8.00
N HIS A 155 -12.85 9.68 8.78
CA HIS A 155 -11.96 8.93 9.65
C HIS A 155 -11.87 7.47 9.21
N ASP A 156 -10.68 7.06 8.78
CA ASP A 156 -10.31 5.67 8.58
C ASP A 156 -8.97 5.45 9.28
N PHE A 157 -8.94 4.71 10.39
CA PHE A 157 -7.74 4.62 11.23
C PHE A 157 -6.65 3.73 10.62
N ALA A 158 -7.04 2.60 10.06
CA ALA A 158 -6.12 1.55 9.62
C ALA A 158 -6.45 0.96 8.24
N GLY A 159 -7.35 1.60 7.48
CA GLY A 159 -7.52 1.31 6.05
C GLY A 159 -8.70 0.39 5.76
N SER A 160 -9.77 0.46 6.55
CA SER A 160 -11.02 -0.25 6.22
C SER A 160 -11.53 0.17 4.84
N ILE A 161 -11.43 1.46 4.51
CA ILE A 161 -11.79 2.00 3.21
C ILE A 161 -10.53 2.23 2.35
N VAL A 162 -9.51 2.89 2.89
CA VAL A 162 -8.29 3.28 2.16
C VAL A 162 -7.55 2.07 1.59
N VAL A 163 -7.55 0.94 2.30
CA VAL A 163 -6.90 -0.29 1.82
C VAL A 163 -7.91 -1.34 1.39
N HIS A 164 -8.75 -1.82 2.31
CA HIS A 164 -9.56 -3.01 2.07
C HIS A 164 -10.69 -2.76 1.07
N ALA A 165 -11.52 -1.74 1.29
CA ALA A 165 -12.58 -1.43 0.35
C ALA A 165 -12.01 -0.98 -1.00
N MET A 166 -10.96 -0.15 -1.01
CA MET A 166 -10.28 0.26 -2.25
C MET A 166 -9.79 -0.95 -3.05
N GLY A 167 -9.04 -1.85 -2.42
CA GLY A 167 -8.57 -3.09 -3.06
C GLY A 167 -9.72 -3.95 -3.58
N GLY A 168 -10.79 -4.13 -2.78
CA GLY A 168 -11.98 -4.90 -3.19
C GLY A 168 -12.73 -4.28 -4.37
N TRP A 169 -12.96 -2.97 -4.35
CA TRP A 169 -13.66 -2.26 -5.42
C TRP A 169 -12.83 -2.20 -6.71
N LEU A 170 -11.51 -2.09 -6.61
CA LEU A 170 -10.62 -2.17 -7.76
C LEU A 170 -10.52 -3.60 -8.34
N ALA A 171 -10.65 -4.63 -7.49
CA ALA A 171 -10.66 -6.02 -7.94
C ALA A 171 -11.94 -6.37 -8.70
N LEU A 172 -13.09 -5.80 -8.31
CA LEU A 172 -14.41 -6.16 -8.85
C LEU A 172 -14.49 -6.07 -10.39
N PRO A 173 -14.11 -4.96 -11.05
CA PRO A 173 -14.10 -4.90 -12.52
C PRO A 173 -13.21 -5.96 -13.16
N ALA A 174 -12.04 -6.23 -12.58
CA ALA A 174 -11.12 -7.24 -13.10
C ALA A 174 -11.73 -8.65 -13.01
N ILE A 175 -12.42 -8.95 -11.90
CA ILE A 175 -13.14 -10.21 -11.71
C ILE A 175 -14.27 -10.36 -12.74
N LEU A 176 -15.07 -9.31 -12.94
CA LEU A 176 -16.21 -9.33 -13.87
C LEU A 176 -15.76 -9.47 -15.33
N LEU A 177 -14.69 -8.77 -15.73
CA LEU A 177 -14.20 -8.77 -17.12
C LEU A 177 -13.39 -10.02 -17.48
N LEU A 178 -12.64 -10.59 -16.54
CA LEU A 178 -11.91 -11.84 -16.79
C LEU A 178 -12.86 -13.05 -16.85
N GLY A 179 -14.04 -12.95 -16.22
CA GLY A 179 -15.02 -14.03 -16.19
C GLY A 179 -14.56 -15.23 -15.35
N PRO A 180 -15.41 -16.26 -15.19
CA PRO A 180 -15.08 -17.47 -14.43
C PRO A 180 -13.91 -18.27 -15.02
#